data_AF-A0A3L7SE01-F1
#
_entry.id   AF-A0A3L7SE01-F1
#
_cell.length_a   1.000
_cell.length_b   1.000
_cell.length_c   1.000
_cell.angle_alpha   90.00
_cell.angle_beta   90.00
_cell.angle_gamma   90.00
#
_symmetry.space_group_name_H-M   'P 1'
#
loop_
_entity.id
_entity.type
_entity.pdbx_description
1 polymer ?
#
loop_
_entity_poly.entity_id
_entity_poly.type
_entity_poly.pdbx_seq_one_letter_code
_entity_poly.pdbx_strand_id
1 'polypeptide(L)' 'MKLVTGGVLLLTAEQAYAHAQLIPFPNHESAANVLIPASLVLLLLGGLMLVWGLLTEARL' A
#
# COMPACT_ATOMS: atom_id res chain seq x y z
N MET A 1 -8.24 -2.63 -15.79
CA MET A 1 -8.57 -2.25 -14.39
C MET A 1 -7.40 -2.48 -13.43
N LYS A 2 -6.38 -3.26 -13.81
CA LYS A 2 -5.22 -3.57 -12.95
C LYS A 2 -4.48 -2.30 -12.51
N LEU A 3 -4.38 -1.31 -13.40
CA LEU A 3 -3.77 -0.01 -13.08
C LEU A 3 -4.51 0.73 -11.97
N VAL A 4 -5.85 0.73 -12.00
CA VAL A 4 -6.69 1.36 -10.97
C VAL A 4 -6.53 0.62 -9.65
N THR A 5 -6.63 -0.71 -9.65
CA THR A 5 -6.42 -1.53 -8.45
C THR A 5 -5.04 -1.31 -7.86
N GLY A 6 -3.99 -1.31 -8.69
CA GLY A 6 -2.62 -1.04 -8.25
C GLY A 6 -2.46 0.35 -7.62
N GLY A 7 -3.05 1.37 -8.24
CA GLY A 7 -3.05 2.73 -7.69
C GLY A 7 -3.75 2.84 -6.34
N VAL A 8 -4.92 2.19 -6.19
CA VAL A 8 -5.66 2.16 -4.90
C VAL A 8 -4.83 1.46 -3.82
N LEU A 9 -4.18 0.34 -4.15
CA LEU A 9 -3.31 -0.37 -3.21
C LEU A 9 -2.11 0.47 -2.79
N LEU A 10 -1.49 1.23 -3.70
CA LEU A 10 -0.39 2.13 -3.35
C LEU A 10 -0.84 3.26 -2.43
N LEU A 11 -1.98 3.90 -2.72
CA LEU A 11 -2.54 4.92 -1.84
C LEU A 11 -2.84 4.35 -0.44
N THR A 12 -3.39 3.14 -0.39
CA THR A 12 -3.69 2.49 0.89
C THR A 12 -2.42 2.12 1.66
N ALA A 13 -1.36 1.72 0.95
CA ALA A 13 -0.05 1.46 1.55
C ALA A 13 0.52 2.73 2.22
N GLU A 14 0.48 3.86 1.50
CA GLU A 14 0.91 5.16 2.04
C GLU A 14 0.07 5.55 3.26
N GLN A 15 -1.25 5.42 3.19
CA GLN A 15 -2.15 5.74 4.31
C GLN A 15 -1.85 4.85 5.54
N ALA A 16 -1.63 3.55 5.36
CA ALA A 16 -1.29 2.65 6.45
C ALA A 16 0.05 3.04 7.11
N TYR A 17 1.06 3.36 6.30
CA TYR A 17 2.36 3.80 6.81
C TYR A 17 2.26 5.14 7.57
N ALA A 18 1.58 6.13 6.99
CA ALA A 18 1.39 7.44 7.63
C ALA A 18 0.59 7.29 8.95
N HIS A 19 -0.47 6.47 8.94
CA HIS A 19 -1.27 6.23 10.13
C HIS A 19 -0.46 5.57 11.26
N ALA A 20 0.47 4.67 10.93
CA ALA A 20 1.38 4.07 11.90
C ALA A 20 2.24 5.12 12.64
N GLN A 21 2.68 6.17 11.93
CA GLN A 21 3.52 7.24 12.49
C GLN A 21 2.72 8.27 13.31
N LEU A 22 1.44 8.45 12.97
CA LEU A 22 0.58 9.47 13.59
C LEU A 22 -0.13 8.96 14.86
N ILE A 23 -0.18 7.64 15.10
CA ILE A 23 -0.78 7.11 16.32
C ILE A 23 0.10 7.45 17.54
N PRO A 24 -0.43 8.18 18.54
CA PRO A 24 0.32 8.55 19.73
C PRO A 24 0.38 7.40 20.76
N PHE A 25 1.18 7.62 21.81
CA PHE A 25 1.19 6.78 22.99
C PHE A 25 -0.23 6.63 23.60
N PRO A 26 -0.60 5.44 24.14
CA PRO A 26 0.20 4.23 24.32
C PRO A 26 0.20 3.26 23.14
N ASN A 27 -0.63 3.49 22.13
CA ASN A 27 -0.88 2.50 21.08
C ASN A 27 0.15 2.53 19.95
N HIS A 28 1.10 3.47 19.97
CA HIS A 28 2.09 3.66 18.92
C HIS A 28 2.82 2.37 18.54
N GLU A 29 3.37 1.64 19.53
CA GLU A 29 4.13 0.41 19.26
C GLU A 29 3.25 -0.68 18.65
N SER A 30 2.06 -0.90 19.21
CA SER A 30 1.10 -1.88 18.68
C SER A 30 0.66 -1.51 17.26
N ALA A 31 0.47 -0.22 16.97
CA ALA A 31 0.08 0.26 15.66
C ALA A 31 1.20 0.08 14.64
N ALA A 32 2.42 0.49 14.97
CA ALA A 32 3.59 0.34 14.11
C ALA A 32 3.87 -1.12 13.76
N ASN A 33 3.76 -2.03 14.74
CA ASN A 33 3.97 -3.47 14.58
C ASN A 33 2.98 -4.14 13.61
N VAL A 34 1.83 -3.52 13.32
CA VAL A 34 0.82 -4.06 12.41
C VAL A 34 0.76 -3.27 11.09
N LEU A 35 0.70 -1.95 11.18
CA LEU A 35 0.46 -1.08 10.04
C LEU A 35 1.69 -0.93 9.14
N ILE A 36 2.92 -0.97 9.68
CA ILE A 36 4.12 -0.92 8.85
C ILE A 36 4.24 -2.19 7.99
N PRO A 37 4.14 -3.42 8.55
CA PRO A 37 4.10 -4.62 7.72
C PRO A 37 2.95 -4.63 6.70
N ALA A 38 1.75 -4.21 7.10
CA ALA A 38 0.60 -4.12 6.19
C ALA A 38 0.86 -3.16 5.03
N SER A 39 1.47 -2.00 5.29
CA SER A 39 1.85 -1.03 4.26
C SER A 39 2.83 -1.62 3.25
N LEU A 40 3.81 -2.41 3.69
CA LEU A 40 4.76 -3.09 2.80
C LEU A 40 4.07 -4.13 1.92
N VAL A 41 3.16 -4.94 2.48
CA VAL A 41 2.38 -5.91 1.69
C VAL A 41 1.56 -5.20 0.62
N LEU A 42 0.86 -4.12 0.99
CA LEU A 42 0.05 -3.34 0.06
C LEU A 42 0.89 -2.66 -1.02
N LEU A 43 2.06 -2.13 -0.66
CA LEU A 43 3.02 -1.53 -1.61
C LEU A 43 3.48 -2.56 -2.64
N LEU A 44 3.86 -3.77 -2.20
CA LEU A 44 4.30 -4.85 -3.09
C LEU A 44 3.17 -5.31 -4.02
N LEU A 45 1.97 -5.55 -3.49
CA LEU A 45 0.82 -5.95 -4.29
C LEU A 45 0.39 -4.86 -5.28
N GLY A 46 0.37 -3.59 -4.84
CA GLY A 46 0.07 -2.45 -5.68
C GLY A 46 1.09 -2.29 -6.82
N GLY A 47 2.38 -2.41 -6.50
CA GLY A 47 3.47 -2.40 -7.48
C GLY A 47 3.34 -3.53 -8.50
N LEU A 48 3.07 -4.76 -8.05
CA LEU A 48 2.84 -5.91 -8.94
C LEU A 48 1.64 -5.68 -9.87
N MET A 49 0.53 -5.16 -9.35
CA MET A 49 -0.66 -4.84 -10.14
C MET A 49 -0.39 -3.73 -11.15
N LEU A 50 0.38 -2.70 -10.79
CA LEU A 50 0.78 -1.64 -11.72
C LEU A 50 1.68 -2.18 -12.82
N VAL A 51 2.74 -2.93 -12.49
CA VAL A 51 3.65 -3.51 -13.48
C VAL A 51 2.87 -4.43 -14.43
N TRP A 52 2.00 -5.29 -13.91
CA TRP A 52 1.14 -6.12 -14.74
C TRP A 52 0.21 -5.26 -15.62
N GLY A 53 -0.48 -4.29 -15.04
CA GLY A 53 -1.34 -3.37 -15.76
C GLY A 53 -0.61 -2.64 -16.89
N LEU A 54 0.61 -2.16 -16.67
CA LEU A 54 1.43 -1.53 -17.70
C LEU A 54 1.81 -2.50 -18.82
N LEU A 55 2.14 -3.76 -18.48
CA LEU A 55 2.52 -4.76 -19.48
C LEU A 55 1.33 -5.23 -20.33
N THR A 56 0.12 -5.30 -19.77
CA THR A 56 -1.04 -5.89 -20.46
C THR A 56 -2.09 -4.89 -20.94
N GLU A 57 -2.26 -3.77 -20.25
CA GLU A 57 -3.32 -2.79 -20.54
C GLU A 57 -2.78 -1.56 -21.28
N ALA A 58 -1.49 -1.20 -21.14
CA ALA A 58 -0.94 0.02 -21.76
C ALA A 58 -0.52 -0.13 -23.23
N ARG A 59 -0.62 -1.33 -23.81
CA ARG A 59 -0.31 -1.62 -25.23
C ARG A 59 -1.56 -1.70 -26.13
N LEU A 60 -2.74 -1.56 -25.55
CA LEU A 60 -4.04 -1.49 -26.25
C LEU A 60 -4.45 -0.02 -26.39
#